data_AF-A0A7W5DBZ0-F1
#
_entry.id   AF-A0A7W5DBZ0-F1
#
_cell.length_a   1.000
_cell.length_b   1.000
_cell.length_c   1.000
_cell.angle_alpha   90.00
_cell.angle_beta   90.00
_cell.angle_gamma   90.00
#
_symmetry.space_group_name_H-M   'P 1'
#
loop_
_entity.id
_entity.type
_entity.pdbx_description
1 polymer ?
#
loop_
_entity_poly.entity_id
_entity_poly.type
_entity_poly.pdbx_seq_one_letter_code
_entity_poly.pdbx_strand_id
1 'polypeptide(L)'
;MSYVPPSSGVSRAGSWQPAWTARRHATDVVPEGAVSGGVRTTLRLEGLAVLFASVIGYSQLGAGWGAFAMLFLVPDLSFLGYLGGARTGAAIYNLAHSYVGPVALIALGLLADMPVALAVGLIWSAHIGFDRMLGYGLKYASGFAATHLGRIGPTDPW
;
A
#
# COMPACT_ATOMS: atom_id res chain seq x y z
N MET A 1 -48.51 43.09 -56.87
CA MET A 1 -48.41 41.62 -56.98
C MET A 1 -47.18 41.22 -56.18
N SER A 2 -47.38 40.88 -54.91
CA SER A 2 -46.30 40.83 -53.90
C SER A 2 -45.90 39.39 -53.65
N TYR A 3 -44.65 39.06 -53.94
CA TYR A 3 -44.06 37.73 -53.76
C TYR A 3 -43.69 37.50 -52.29
N VAL A 4 -44.26 36.47 -51.66
CA VAL A 4 -43.94 36.04 -50.29
C VAL A 4 -43.12 34.75 -50.39
N PRO A 5 -41.86 34.71 -49.92
CA PRO A 5 -41.08 33.48 -49.87
C PRO A 5 -41.51 32.58 -48.69
N PRO A 6 -41.39 31.25 -48.79
CA PRO A 6 -41.77 30.34 -47.73
C PRO A 6 -40.76 30.36 -46.58
N SER A 7 -41.26 30.44 -45.35
CA SER A 7 -40.50 30.29 -44.11
C SER A 7 -40.01 28.84 -43.96
N SER A 8 -38.72 28.60 -44.16
CA SER A 8 -38.08 27.34 -43.81
C SER A 8 -37.99 27.23 -42.28
N GLY A 9 -38.97 26.56 -41.67
CA GLY A 9 -38.91 26.16 -40.27
C GLY A 9 -37.83 25.10 -40.07
N VAL A 10 -36.62 25.52 -39.71
CA VAL A 10 -35.61 24.62 -39.14
C VAL A 10 -35.87 24.54 -37.64
N SER A 11 -36.60 23.51 -37.22
CA SER A 11 -36.78 23.14 -35.82
C SER A 11 -35.43 22.77 -35.21
N ARG A 12 -34.73 23.74 -34.63
CA ARG A 12 -33.69 23.46 -33.63
C ARG A 12 -34.37 23.11 -32.32
N ALA A 13 -34.41 21.83 -31.96
CA ALA A 13 -34.24 21.36 -30.58
C ALA A 13 -34.46 19.85 -30.51
N GLY A 14 -33.38 19.14 -30.21
CA GLY A 14 -33.38 17.70 -29.98
C GLY A 14 -31.94 17.23 -29.89
N SER A 15 -31.09 17.93 -29.11
CA SER A 15 -29.76 17.42 -28.77
C SER A 15 -29.94 16.19 -27.89
N TRP A 16 -30.08 15.03 -28.51
CA TRP A 16 -29.89 13.74 -27.87
C TRP A 16 -28.45 13.69 -27.38
N GLN A 17 -28.23 14.03 -26.11
CA GLN A 17 -26.99 13.70 -25.42
C GLN A 17 -27.09 12.23 -25.03
N PRO A 18 -26.23 11.35 -25.57
CA PRO A 18 -26.31 9.94 -25.22
C PRO A 18 -25.96 9.74 -23.74
N ALA A 19 -26.63 8.79 -23.09
CA ALA A 19 -26.53 8.49 -21.66
C ALA A 19 -25.11 8.13 -21.16
N TRP A 20 -24.15 7.92 -22.08
CA TRP A 20 -22.73 7.72 -21.78
C TRP A 20 -21.93 9.03 -21.58
N THR A 21 -22.50 10.20 -21.86
CA THR A 21 -21.85 11.50 -21.57
C THR A 21 -21.88 11.87 -20.09
N ALA A 22 -22.67 11.16 -19.28
CA ALA A 22 -22.49 11.14 -17.83
C ALA A 22 -21.38 10.15 -17.43
N ARG A 23 -20.18 10.28 -18.00
CA ARG A 23 -18.96 9.94 -17.27
C ARG A 23 -18.86 11.01 -16.20
N ARG A 24 -19.70 10.89 -15.15
CA ARG A 24 -19.44 11.57 -13.90
C ARG A 24 -17.98 11.22 -13.63
N HIS A 25 -17.16 12.25 -13.45
CA HIS A 25 -16.08 12.14 -12.50
C HIS A 25 -16.73 11.57 -11.24
N ALA A 26 -16.82 10.24 -11.15
CA ALA A 26 -16.61 9.57 -9.90
C ALA A 26 -15.27 10.15 -9.54
N THR A 27 -15.31 11.18 -8.71
CA THR A 27 -14.16 11.64 -7.95
C THR A 27 -13.44 10.36 -7.61
N ASP A 28 -12.28 10.13 -8.23
CA ASP A 28 -11.36 9.13 -7.74
C ASP A 28 -11.15 9.59 -6.31
N VAL A 29 -11.93 9.01 -5.39
CA VAL A 29 -11.87 9.35 -3.98
C VAL A 29 -10.56 8.70 -3.60
N VAL A 30 -9.51 9.48 -3.80
CA VAL A 30 -8.22 9.34 -3.18
C VAL A 30 -8.53 8.83 -1.78
N PRO A 31 -8.11 7.60 -1.40
CA PRO A 31 -8.19 7.23 0.00
C PRO A 31 -7.45 8.34 0.74
N GLU A 32 -8.16 9.15 1.52
CA GLU A 32 -7.59 10.33 2.18
C GLU A 32 -6.28 9.91 2.88
N GLY A 33 -5.14 10.41 2.36
CA GLY A 33 -3.81 10.16 2.94
C GLY A 33 -2.82 9.27 2.15
N ALA A 34 -3.19 8.67 1.01
CA ALA A 34 -2.22 7.93 0.19
C ALA A 34 -1.23 8.85 -0.55
N VAL A 35 0.05 8.51 -0.55
CA VAL A 35 1.10 9.23 -1.30
C VAL A 35 1.10 8.86 -2.79
N SER A 36 1.51 9.79 -3.64
CA SER A 36 1.55 9.60 -5.10
C SER A 36 2.84 10.14 -5.73
N GLY A 37 3.06 9.82 -7.01
CA GLY A 37 4.18 10.33 -7.81
C GLY A 37 5.57 10.00 -7.25
N GLY A 38 6.49 10.97 -7.30
CA GLY A 38 7.89 10.78 -6.91
C GLY A 38 8.09 10.33 -5.46
N VAL A 39 7.28 10.84 -4.52
CA VAL A 39 7.37 10.46 -3.09
C VAL A 39 7.07 8.97 -2.90
N ARG A 40 6.08 8.45 -3.61
CA ARG A 40 5.76 7.01 -3.59
C ARG A 40 6.95 6.19 -4.05
N THR A 41 7.60 6.58 -5.14
CA THR A 41 8.82 5.92 -5.64
C THR A 41 9.93 5.94 -4.58
N THR A 42 10.16 7.10 -3.94
CA THR A 42 11.14 7.21 -2.85
C THR A 42 10.85 6.23 -1.72
N LEU A 43 9.61 6.15 -1.23
CA LEU A 43 9.25 5.23 -0.15
C LEU A 43 9.45 3.75 -0.53
N ARG A 44 9.21 3.38 -1.80
CA ARG A 44 9.50 2.02 -2.29
C ARG A 44 10.99 1.74 -2.33
N LEU A 45 11.80 2.72 -2.74
CA LEU A 45 13.26 2.63 -2.73
C LEU A 45 13.82 2.57 -1.30
N GLU A 46 13.23 3.29 -0.35
CA GLU A 46 13.56 3.16 1.07
C GLU A 46 13.25 1.75 1.58
N GLY A 47 12.08 1.19 1.23
CA GLY A 47 11.75 -0.20 1.54
C GLY A 47 12.78 -1.19 0.99
N LEU A 48 13.20 -1.00 -0.27
CA LEU A 48 14.25 -1.79 -0.90
C LEU A 48 15.60 -1.67 -0.17
N ALA A 49 15.98 -0.46 0.22
CA ALA A 49 17.21 -0.23 0.97
C ALA A 49 17.18 -0.94 2.34
N VAL A 50 16.05 -0.88 3.06
CA VAL A 50 15.86 -1.59 4.34
C VAL A 50 15.91 -3.10 4.14
N LEU A 51 15.29 -3.63 3.09
CA LEU A 51 15.37 -5.05 2.76
C LEU A 51 16.83 -5.50 2.59
N PHE A 52 17.60 -4.82 1.74
CA PHE A 52 19.00 -5.19 1.52
C PHE A 52 19.86 -5.04 2.76
N ALA A 53 19.73 -3.92 3.49
CA ALA A 53 20.48 -3.70 4.72
C ALA A 53 20.20 -4.80 5.75
N SER A 54 18.94 -5.20 5.89
CA SER A 54 18.53 -6.24 6.83
C SER A 54 19.03 -7.63 6.43
N VAL A 55 18.98 -7.98 5.13
CA VAL A 55 19.50 -9.25 4.61
C VAL A 55 21.03 -9.33 4.76
N ILE A 56 21.74 -8.23 4.46
CA ILE A 56 23.19 -8.13 4.65
C ILE A 56 23.54 -8.25 6.13
N GLY A 57 22.83 -7.54 7.01
CA GLY A 57 23.04 -7.64 8.46
C GLY A 57 22.80 -9.06 8.98
N TYR A 58 21.72 -9.71 8.53
CA TYR A 58 21.39 -11.07 8.93
C TYR A 58 22.44 -12.09 8.46
N SER A 59 22.98 -11.93 7.25
CA SER A 59 23.97 -12.87 6.71
C SER A 59 25.26 -12.91 7.52
N GLN A 60 25.58 -11.85 8.28
CA GLN A 60 26.72 -11.82 9.18
C GLN A 60 26.52 -12.62 10.47
N LEU A 61 25.27 -12.98 10.83
CA LEU A 61 24.96 -13.65 12.09
C LEU A 61 25.11 -15.18 12.05
N GLY A 62 25.19 -15.78 10.87
CA GLY A 62 25.29 -17.24 10.73
C GLY A 62 24.06 -18.02 11.22
N ALA A 63 22.91 -17.36 11.47
CA ALA A 63 21.71 -17.95 12.08
C ALA A 63 20.90 -18.91 11.17
N GLY A 64 21.41 -19.19 9.96
CA GLY A 64 20.80 -20.12 9.00
C GLY A 64 19.63 -19.53 8.20
N TRP A 65 19.54 -19.88 6.91
CA TRP A 65 18.52 -19.31 6.00
C TRP A 65 17.13 -19.95 6.15
N GLY A 66 17.03 -21.14 6.76
CA GLY A 66 15.74 -21.77 7.04
C GLY A 66 14.91 -20.96 8.04
N ALA A 67 15.53 -20.51 9.14
CA ALA A 67 14.88 -19.63 10.11
C ALA A 67 14.47 -18.30 9.48
N PHE A 68 15.34 -17.72 8.64
CA PHE A 68 15.02 -16.52 7.87
C PHE A 68 13.74 -16.71 7.04
N ALA A 69 13.70 -17.74 6.19
CA ALA A 69 12.56 -17.96 5.29
C ALA A 69 11.25 -18.21 6.05
N MET A 70 11.28 -18.97 7.14
CA MET A 70 10.08 -19.24 7.95
C MET A 70 9.56 -17.98 8.65
N LEU A 71 10.45 -17.25 9.34
CA LEU A 71 10.07 -16.07 10.12
C LEU A 71 9.74 -14.87 9.25
N PHE A 72 10.30 -14.79 8.04
CA PHE A 72 10.02 -13.73 7.08
C PHE A 72 8.52 -13.64 6.78
N LEU A 73 7.81 -14.77 6.65
CA LEU A 73 6.38 -14.79 6.33
C LEU A 73 5.44 -14.63 7.55
N VAL A 74 5.98 -14.65 8.78
CA VAL A 74 5.15 -14.60 10.00
C VAL A 74 4.36 -13.30 10.14
N PRO A 75 4.91 -12.10 9.86
CA PRO A 75 4.14 -10.87 9.97
C PRO A 75 2.90 -10.83 9.08
N ASP A 76 2.91 -11.52 7.94
CA ASP A 76 1.76 -11.56 7.03
C ASP A 76 0.54 -12.24 7.64
N LEU A 77 0.71 -13.19 8.56
CA LEU A 77 -0.41 -13.83 9.27
C LEU A 77 -1.31 -12.82 10.00
N SER A 78 -0.82 -11.61 10.25
CA SER A 78 -1.62 -10.48 10.74
C SER A 78 -2.83 -10.13 9.88
N PHE A 79 -2.87 -10.52 8.59
CA PHE A 79 -4.06 -10.35 7.75
C PHE A 79 -5.28 -11.12 8.31
N LEU A 80 -5.07 -12.21 9.06
CA LEU A 80 -6.15 -12.94 9.73
C LEU A 80 -6.93 -12.08 10.73
N GLY A 81 -6.33 -10.97 11.21
CA GLY A 81 -7.02 -9.98 12.02
C GLY A 81 -8.24 -9.36 11.33
N TYR A 82 -8.31 -9.39 9.99
CA TYR A 82 -9.47 -8.93 9.23
C TYR A 82 -10.72 -9.82 9.41
N LEU A 83 -10.57 -11.04 9.95
CA LEU A 83 -11.71 -11.87 10.38
C LEU A 83 -12.53 -11.17 11.49
N GLY A 84 -11.91 -10.30 12.27
CA GLY A 84 -12.56 -9.45 13.27
C GLY A 84 -13.07 -8.10 12.73
N GLY A 85 -13.08 -7.90 11.42
CA GLY A 85 -13.52 -6.67 10.75
C GLY A 85 -12.37 -5.72 10.34
N ALA A 86 -12.69 -4.74 9.50
CA ALA A 86 -11.69 -3.90 8.83
C ALA A 86 -10.81 -3.06 9.79
N ARG A 87 -11.40 -2.49 10.85
CA ARG A 87 -10.66 -1.69 11.83
C ARG A 87 -9.68 -2.54 12.64
N THR A 88 -10.15 -3.69 13.14
CA THR A 88 -9.33 -4.65 13.89
C THR A 88 -8.21 -5.20 13.03
N GLY A 89 -8.53 -5.60 11.79
CA GLY A 89 -7.55 -6.08 10.83
C GLY A 89 -6.50 -5.03 10.49
N ALA A 90 -6.89 -3.79 10.23
CA ALA A 90 -5.94 -2.71 9.97
C ALA A 90 -5.03 -2.45 11.16
N ALA A 91 -5.55 -2.46 12.39
CA ALA A 91 -4.75 -2.26 13.60
C ALA A 91 -3.71 -3.39 13.80
N ILE A 92 -4.13 -4.65 13.70
CA ILE A 92 -3.25 -5.82 13.86
C ILE A 92 -2.19 -5.86 12.75
N TYR A 93 -2.60 -5.63 11.50
CA TYR A 93 -1.66 -5.57 10.38
C TYR A 93 -0.65 -4.44 10.55
N ASN A 94 -1.09 -3.24 10.95
CA ASN A 94 -0.20 -2.09 11.12
C ASN A 94 0.78 -2.29 12.26
N LEU A 95 0.38 -2.96 13.34
CA LEU A 95 1.29 -3.34 14.41
C LEU A 95 2.38 -4.29 13.89
N ALA A 96 1.99 -5.30 13.10
CA ALA A 96 2.91 -6.25 12.48
C ALA A 96 3.80 -5.63 11.38
N HIS A 97 3.36 -4.55 10.72
CA HIS A 97 4.09 -3.90 9.62
C HIS A 97 4.68 -2.52 9.99
N SER A 98 4.73 -2.22 11.29
CA SER A 98 5.40 -1.05 11.83
C SER A 98 6.88 -1.37 12.11
N TYR A 99 7.78 -0.43 11.79
CA TYR A 99 9.20 -0.57 12.14
C TYR A 99 9.48 -0.46 13.64
N VAL A 100 8.52 -0.03 14.47
CA VAL A 100 8.73 0.11 15.92
C VAL A 100 9.13 -1.22 16.56
N GLY A 101 8.40 -2.29 16.25
CA GLY A 101 8.68 -3.64 16.76
C GLY A 101 10.07 -4.17 16.40
N PRO A 102 10.44 -4.26 15.11
CA PRO A 102 11.75 -4.77 14.72
C PRO A 102 12.90 -3.87 15.16
N VAL A 103 12.75 -2.55 15.15
CA VAL A 103 13.79 -1.63 15.66
C VAL A 103 14.01 -1.84 17.16
N ALA A 104 12.95 -2.04 17.94
CA ALA A 104 13.07 -2.37 19.36
C ALA A 104 13.81 -3.70 19.57
N LEU A 105 13.53 -4.72 18.76
CA LEU A 105 14.25 -6.01 18.82
C LEU A 105 15.71 -5.90 18.39
N ILE A 106 16.02 -5.11 17.37
CA ILE A 106 17.40 -4.83 16.95
C ILE A 106 18.14 -4.12 18.09
N ALA A 107 17.55 -3.07 18.66
CA ALA A 107 18.13 -2.33 19.78
C ALA A 107 18.37 -3.24 20.99
N LEU A 108 17.39 -4.07 21.36
CA LEU A 108 17.54 -5.07 22.43
C LEU A 108 18.66 -6.07 22.10
N GLY A 109 18.69 -6.58 20.87
CA GLY A 109 19.70 -7.51 20.41
C GLY A 109 21.13 -6.96 20.52
N LEU A 110 21.32 -5.69 20.19
CA LEU A 110 22.61 -5.01 20.28
C LEU A 110 22.98 -4.62 21.72
N LEU A 111 22.04 -4.06 22.49
CA LEU A 111 22.31 -3.52 23.82
C LEU A 111 22.42 -4.60 24.91
N ALA A 112 21.71 -5.71 24.73
CA ALA A 112 21.69 -6.82 25.69
C ALA A 112 22.44 -8.07 25.19
N ASP A 113 23.19 -7.96 24.08
CA ASP A 113 23.94 -9.05 23.45
C ASP A 113 23.06 -10.30 23.19
N MET A 114 21.86 -10.06 22.64
CA MET A 114 20.87 -11.11 22.36
C MET A 114 20.84 -11.40 20.85
N PRO A 115 21.65 -12.34 20.34
CA PRO A 115 21.78 -12.59 18.89
C PRO A 115 20.45 -13.05 18.27
N VAL A 116 19.61 -13.77 19.01
CA VAL A 116 18.28 -14.18 18.55
C VAL A 116 17.36 -12.97 18.37
N ALA A 117 17.37 -12.00 19.29
CA ALA A 117 16.56 -10.79 19.16
C ALA A 117 17.01 -9.94 17.96
N LEU A 118 18.32 -9.80 17.77
CA LEU A 118 18.89 -9.13 16.60
C LEU A 118 18.49 -9.82 15.29
N ALA A 119 18.62 -11.14 15.22
CA ALA A 119 18.24 -11.94 14.06
C ALA A 119 16.75 -11.77 13.71
N VAL A 120 15.85 -11.91 14.69
CA VAL A 120 14.40 -11.73 14.50
C VAL A 120 14.08 -10.30 14.06
N GLY A 121 14.69 -9.30 14.69
CA GLY A 121 14.49 -7.89 14.32
C GLY A 121 14.94 -7.58 12.89
N LEU A 122 16.03 -8.18 12.42
CA LEU A 122 16.50 -8.05 11.04
C LEU A 122 15.59 -8.78 10.04
N ILE A 123 15.17 -10.01 10.33
CA ILE A 123 14.22 -10.75 9.46
C ILE A 123 12.91 -9.97 9.32
N TRP A 124 12.39 -9.45 10.43
CA TRP A 124 11.16 -8.69 10.44
C TRP A 124 11.30 -7.34 9.71
N SER A 125 12.44 -6.65 9.86
CA SER A 125 12.76 -5.46 9.07
C SER A 125 12.83 -5.76 7.57
N ALA A 126 13.42 -6.90 7.20
CA ALA A 126 13.50 -7.35 5.81
C ALA A 126 12.11 -7.57 5.21
N HIS A 127 11.20 -8.22 5.95
CA HIS A 127 9.80 -8.42 5.52
C HIS A 127 9.10 -7.08 5.25
N ILE A 128 9.15 -6.14 6.20
CA ILE A 128 8.50 -4.82 6.02
C ILE A 128 9.13 -4.06 4.85
N GLY A 129 10.46 -4.15 4.67
CA GLY A 129 11.15 -3.54 3.54
C GLY A 129 10.70 -4.11 2.19
N PHE A 130 10.56 -5.44 2.11
CA PHE A 130 10.06 -6.12 0.92
C PHE A 130 8.63 -5.71 0.58
N ASP A 131 7.74 -5.68 1.57
CA ASP A 131 6.36 -5.23 1.40
C ASP A 131 6.30 -3.80 0.86
N ARG A 132 7.06 -2.88 1.47
CA ARG A 132 7.12 -1.47 1.04
C ARG A 132 7.70 -1.32 -0.36
N MET A 133 8.72 -2.10 -0.71
CA MET A 133 9.24 -2.14 -2.08
C MET A 133 8.16 -2.55 -3.08
N LEU A 134 7.32 -3.53 -2.74
CA LEU A 134 6.21 -3.98 -3.60
C LEU A 134 5.03 -3.01 -3.63
N GLY A 135 5.02 -1.99 -2.77
CA GLY A 135 3.94 -1.00 -2.67
C GLY A 135 2.86 -1.38 -1.65
N TYR A 136 3.07 -2.44 -0.86
CA TYR A 136 2.29 -2.70 0.35
C TYR A 136 2.71 -1.73 1.45
N GLY A 137 1.75 -1.32 2.26
CA GLY A 137 2.01 -0.39 3.34
C GLY A 137 0.98 -0.50 4.45
N LEU A 138 1.16 0.33 5.48
CA LEU A 138 0.18 0.52 6.55
C LEU A 138 -1.20 0.79 5.97
N LYS A 139 -2.19 0.13 6.58
CA LYS A 139 -3.57 0.03 6.17
C LYS A 139 -4.42 1.10 6.82
N TYR A 140 -5.34 1.66 6.03
CA TYR A 140 -6.45 2.43 6.56
C TYR A 140 -7.59 1.52 7.00
N ALA A 141 -8.38 1.96 7.99
CA ALA A 141 -9.54 1.20 8.48
C ALA A 141 -10.68 1.07 7.46
N SER A 142 -10.58 1.75 6.31
CA SER A 142 -11.54 1.68 5.20
C SER A 142 -11.48 0.36 4.42
N GLY A 143 -10.45 -0.46 4.62
CA GLY A 143 -10.36 -1.81 4.06
C GLY A 143 -8.94 -2.24 3.71
N PHE A 144 -8.74 -3.55 3.48
CA PHE A 144 -7.41 -4.15 3.26
C PHE A 144 -6.62 -3.56 2.09
N ALA A 145 -7.30 -3.10 1.03
CA ALA A 145 -6.65 -2.57 -0.16
C ALA A 145 -6.16 -1.12 0.01
N ALA A 146 -6.64 -0.37 1.00
CA ALA A 146 -6.29 1.03 1.18
C ALA A 146 -5.03 1.16 2.04
N THR A 147 -3.94 1.68 1.45
CA THR A 147 -2.66 1.86 2.15
C THR A 147 -2.11 3.27 1.97
N HIS A 148 -1.17 3.67 2.83
CA HIS A 148 -0.46 4.95 2.66
C HIS A 148 0.40 5.01 1.37
N LEU A 149 0.70 3.86 0.73
CA LEU A 149 1.42 3.78 -0.55
C LEU A 149 0.48 3.67 -1.76
N GLY A 150 -0.83 3.86 -1.58
CA GLY A 150 -1.82 3.72 -2.64
C GLY A 150 -2.74 2.52 -2.44
N ARG A 151 -3.54 2.23 -3.48
CA ARG A 151 -4.52 1.16 -3.43
C ARG A 151 -3.93 -0.11 -4.04
N ILE A 152 -4.12 -1.25 -3.37
CA ILE A 152 -3.68 -2.54 -3.91
C ILE A 152 -4.67 -3.02 -4.97
N GLY A 153 -4.18 -3.28 -6.19
CA GLY A 153 -4.94 -3.95 -7.24
C GLY A 153 -4.71 -3.40 -8.66
N PRO A 154 -5.35 -4.00 -9.69
CA PRO A 154 -5.17 -3.63 -11.10
C PRO A 154 -5.63 -2.21 -11.47
N THR A 155 -6.52 -1.64 -10.66
CA THR A 155 -7.02 -0.28 -10.76
C THR A 155 -6.44 0.56 -9.63
N ASP A 156 -5.11 0.55 -9.52
CA ASP A 156 -4.41 1.57 -8.76
C ASP A 156 -4.46 2.87 -9.58
N PRO A 157 -5.22 3.90 -9.15
CA PRO A 157 -5.45 5.10 -9.96
C PRO A 157 -4.24 6.06 -9.95
N TRP A 158 -3.06 5.58 -9.53
CA TRP A 158 -1.84 6.36 -9.30
C TRP A 158 -0.67 5.92 -10.18
#